data_AF-A0AAV9L7Y7-F1
#
_entry.id   AF-A0AAV9L7Y7-F1
#
_cell.length_a   1.000
_cell.length_b   1.000
_cell.length_c   1.000
_cell.angle_alpha   90.00
_cell.angle_beta   90.00
_cell.angle_gamma   90.00
#
_symmetry.space_group_name_H-M   'P 1'
#
loop_
_entity.id
_entity.type
_entity.pdbx_description
1 polymer ?
#
loop_
_entity_poly.entity_id
_entity_poly.type
_entity_poly.pdbx_seq_one_letter_code
_entity_poly.pdbx_strand_id
1 'polypeptide(L)'
;MFLFHISHMEYIGNLAVEKLGLEYVEEKELYYVKLSDNLHSTAACKCTVIKDQGKIQLHKSEVNQVRNMVADMSCLGKSLDLRLMLHTKKIITALSDEEINGINNLIGSAILDSEVKGWLRWPFGEDSLGSQYAVIDVWHTTAKSYGNSSIRFKLRHPD
;
A
#
# COMPACT_ATOMS: atom_id res chain seq x y z
N MET A 1 -8.14 3.91 21.66
CA MET A 1 -6.93 4.44 21.02
C MET A 1 -5.74 3.72 21.62
N PHE A 2 -5.34 2.58 21.05
CA PHE A 2 -4.18 1.83 21.53
C PHE A 2 -2.95 2.38 20.81
N LEU A 3 -2.13 3.13 21.54
CA LEU A 3 -0.80 3.55 21.11
C LEU A 3 0.06 2.29 20.97
N PHE A 4 0.14 1.72 19.76
CA PHE A 4 1.21 0.78 19.45
C PHE A 4 2.53 1.56 19.52
N HIS A 5 3.34 1.26 20.52
CA HIS A 5 4.65 1.88 20.67
C HIS A 5 5.52 1.45 19.48
N ILE A 6 5.90 2.40 18.62
CA ILE A 6 6.67 2.19 17.38
C ILE A 6 7.89 1.29 17.62
N SER A 7 8.53 1.42 18.78
CA SER A 7 9.70 0.61 19.17
C SER A 7 9.43 -0.90 19.25
N HIS A 8 8.19 -1.34 19.50
CA HIS A 8 7.89 -2.77 19.64
C HIS A 8 7.81 -3.47 18.27
N MET A 9 7.26 -2.79 17.25
CA MET A 9 7.29 -3.33 15.87
C MET A 9 8.70 -3.35 15.30
N GLU A 10 9.51 -2.33 15.57
CA GLU A 10 10.93 -2.35 15.18
C GLU A 10 11.70 -3.47 15.87
N TYR A 11 11.48 -3.68 17.17
CA TYR A 11 12.09 -4.79 17.91
C TYR A 11 11.73 -6.15 17.30
N ILE A 12 10.45 -6.43 17.07
CA ILE A 12 9.99 -7.68 16.45
C ILE A 12 10.57 -7.81 15.03
N GLY A 13 10.59 -6.72 14.27
CA GLY A 13 11.16 -6.68 12.92
C GLY A 13 12.64 -7.07 12.92
N ASN A 14 13.45 -6.45 13.79
CA ASN A 14 14.88 -6.75 13.91
C ASN A 14 15.12 -8.20 14.34
N LEU A 15 14.34 -8.70 15.31
CA LEU A 15 14.43 -10.10 15.74
C LEU A 15 14.10 -11.07 14.60
N ALA A 16 13.10 -10.75 13.76
CA ALA A 16 12.75 -11.56 12.60
C ALA A 16 13.84 -11.54 11.53
N VAL A 17 14.44 -10.38 11.26
CA VAL A 17 15.56 -10.22 10.33
C VAL A 17 16.75 -11.07 10.75
N GLU A 18 17.14 -11.02 12.03
CA GLU A 18 18.24 -11.81 12.57
C GLU A 18 17.94 -13.32 12.50
N LYS A 19 16.79 -13.76 13.05
CA LYS A 19 16.45 -15.19 13.13
C LYS A 19 16.26 -15.86 11.77
N LEU A 20 15.81 -15.12 10.76
CA LEU A 20 15.59 -15.63 9.41
C LEU A 20 16.80 -15.42 8.49
N GLY A 21 17.90 -14.84 9.00
CA GLY A 21 19.10 -14.55 8.22
C GLY A 21 18.79 -13.69 6.98
N LEU A 22 18.08 -12.59 7.18
CA LEU A 22 17.66 -11.70 6.10
C LEU A 22 18.63 -10.53 5.95
N GLU A 23 18.92 -10.17 4.71
CA GLU A 23 19.74 -9.01 4.40
C GLU A 23 18.84 -7.82 4.06
N TYR A 24 19.31 -6.62 4.39
CA TYR A 24 18.63 -5.38 3.99
C TYR A 24 18.66 -5.23 2.47
N VAL A 25 17.51 -4.91 1.88
CA VAL A 25 17.37 -4.73 0.44
C VAL A 25 17.18 -3.26 0.10
N GLU A 26 16.11 -2.66 0.62
CA GLU A 26 15.73 -1.29 0.28
C GLU A 26 14.69 -0.74 1.25
N GLU A 27 14.62 0.58 1.30
CA GLU A 27 13.53 1.33 1.90
C GLU A 27 12.81 2.11 0.81
N LYS A 28 11.48 2.00 0.78
CA LYS A 28 10.63 2.65 -0.22
C LYS A 28 9.48 3.38 0.44
N GLU A 29 9.29 4.60 -0.02
CA GLU A 29 8.08 5.38 0.19
C GLU A 29 7.02 4.91 -0.80
N LEU A 30 5.86 4.49 -0.28
CA LEU A 30 4.80 3.88 -1.07
C LEU A 30 3.48 4.57 -0.81
N TYR A 31 2.82 4.95 -1.89
CA TYR A 31 1.50 5.54 -1.89
C TYR A 31 0.52 4.52 -2.42
N TYR A 32 -0.65 4.47 -1.81
CA TYR A 32 -1.71 3.58 -2.23
C TYR A 32 -2.98 4.38 -2.45
N VAL A 33 -3.51 4.26 -3.65
CA VAL A 33 -4.74 4.92 -4.07
C VAL A 33 -5.75 3.84 -4.36
N LYS A 34 -6.84 3.83 -3.60
CA LYS A 34 -7.94 2.90 -3.83
C LYS A 34 -8.97 3.57 -4.73
N LEU A 35 -9.25 2.90 -5.84
CA LEU A 35 -10.24 3.30 -6.81
C LEU A 35 -11.48 2.42 -6.65
N SER A 36 -12.67 3.00 -6.78
CA SER A 36 -13.90 2.26 -7.04
C SER A 36 -14.35 2.48 -8.47
N ASP A 37 -14.81 1.42 -9.13
CA ASP A 37 -15.53 1.53 -10.39
C ASP A 37 -17.03 1.75 -10.16
N ASN A 38 -17.78 2.01 -11.24
CA ASN A 38 -19.24 2.13 -11.24
C ASN A 38 -20.01 0.86 -10.86
N LEU A 39 -19.34 -0.28 -10.86
CA LEU A 39 -19.90 -1.59 -10.50
C LEU A 39 -19.54 -1.95 -9.05
N HIS A 40 -19.00 -1.01 -8.28
CA HIS A 40 -18.50 -1.17 -6.91
C HIS A 40 -17.33 -2.16 -6.76
N SER A 41 -16.67 -2.52 -7.85
CA SER A 41 -15.37 -3.19 -7.79
C SER A 41 -14.33 -2.19 -7.32
N THR A 42 -13.36 -2.65 -6.54
CA THR A 42 -12.27 -1.81 -6.08
C THR A 42 -10.92 -2.31 -6.57
N ALA A 43 -10.10 -1.37 -7.04
CA ALA A 43 -8.71 -1.59 -7.41
C ALA A 43 -7.81 -0.81 -6.44
N ALA A 44 -6.67 -1.40 -6.09
CA ALA A 44 -5.61 -0.74 -5.34
C ALA A 44 -4.45 -0.43 -6.27
N CYS A 45 -4.20 0.85 -6.48
CA CYS A 45 -3.07 1.38 -7.22
C CYS A 45 -1.94 1.62 -6.23
N LYS A 46 -0.83 0.92 -6.43
CA LYS A 46 0.42 1.15 -5.71
C LYS A 46 1.28 2.10 -6.53
N CYS A 47 1.66 3.21 -5.91
CA CYS A 47 2.38 4.31 -6.52
C CYS A 47 3.69 4.59 -5.78
N THR A 48 4.63 5.22 -6.47
CA THR A 48 5.95 5.63 -5.96
C THR A 48 6.24 7.06 -6.38
N VAL A 49 7.08 7.77 -5.63
CA VAL A 49 7.50 9.12 -5.98
C VAL A 49 8.64 9.07 -7.00
N ILE A 50 8.50 9.86 -8.07
CA ILE A 50 9.59 10.19 -8.98
C ILE A 50 10.44 11.25 -8.30
N LYS A 51 11.61 10.84 -7.79
CA LYS A 51 12.49 11.66 -6.94
C LYS A 51 12.88 13.01 -7.57
N ASP A 52 12.96 13.09 -8.89
CA ASP A 52 13.43 14.28 -9.59
C ASP A 52 12.33 15.31 -9.88
N GLN A 53 11.05 14.95 -9.73
CA GLN A 53 9.91 15.78 -10.15
C GLN A 53 8.90 16.05 -9.03
N GLY A 54 9.02 15.39 -7.88
CA GLY A 54 8.04 15.50 -6.80
C GLY A 54 6.64 15.03 -7.22
N LYS A 55 6.56 14.15 -8.21
CA LYS A 55 5.30 13.59 -8.74
C LYS A 55 5.18 12.12 -8.40
N ILE A 56 3.96 11.65 -8.20
CA ILE A 56 3.71 10.22 -8.03
C ILE A 56 3.54 9.53 -9.38
N GLN A 57 3.94 8.27 -9.44
CA GLN A 57 3.77 7.41 -10.60
C GLN A 57 3.16 6.08 -10.17
N LEU A 58 2.27 5.55 -11.00
CA LEU A 58 1.75 4.20 -10.82
C LEU A 58 2.89 3.19 -11.01
N HIS A 59 3.15 2.38 -9.97
CA HIS A 59 4.09 1.27 -10.02
C HIS A 59 3.40 -0.05 -10.35
N LYS A 60 2.22 -0.28 -9.78
CA LYS A 60 1.43 -1.50 -10.00
C LYS A 60 -0.03 -1.28 -9.63
N SER A 61 -0.96 -1.86 -10.39
CA SER A 61 -2.37 -1.97 -10.02
C SER A 61 -2.75 -3.41 -9.66
N GLU A 62 -3.57 -3.59 -8.61
CA GLU A 62 -4.05 -4.89 -8.15
C GLU A 62 -5.57 -4.81 -7.89
N VAL A 63 -6.36 -5.78 -8.34
CA VAL A 63 -7.78 -5.90 -7.96
C VAL A 63 -7.87 -6.62 -6.61
N ASN A 64 -8.98 -6.38 -5.91
CA ASN A 64 -9.36 -7.00 -4.65
C ASN A 64 -8.72 -8.37 -4.40
N GLN A 65 -7.96 -8.43 -3.32
CA GLN A 65 -7.31 -9.63 -2.85
C GLN A 65 -8.36 -10.61 -2.34
N VAL A 66 -8.45 -11.79 -2.94
CA VAL A 66 -9.26 -12.87 -2.36
C VAL A 66 -8.57 -13.29 -1.07
N ARG A 67 -9.25 -13.10 0.06
CA ARG A 67 -8.76 -13.52 1.37
C ARG A 67 -9.07 -15.00 1.52
N ASN A 68 -8.05 -15.84 1.40
CA ASN A 68 -8.23 -17.29 1.53
C ASN A 68 -8.28 -17.70 3.00
N MET A 69 -7.50 -17.02 3.85
CA MET A 69 -7.45 -17.29 5.29
C MET A 69 -7.18 -16.00 6.06
N VAL A 70 -7.87 -15.83 7.19
CA VAL A 70 -7.59 -14.81 8.20
C VAL A 70 -7.64 -15.50 9.55
N ALA A 71 -6.57 -15.39 10.33
CA ALA A 71 -6.49 -15.90 11.70
C ALA A 71 -6.03 -14.78 12.63
N ASP A 72 -6.83 -14.53 13.66
CA ASP A 72 -6.57 -13.53 14.68
C ASP A 72 -6.04 -14.21 15.95
N MET A 73 -5.00 -13.64 16.54
CA MET A 73 -4.33 -14.15 17.74
C MET A 73 -4.15 -13.00 18.73
N SER A 74 -4.93 -13.01 19.81
CA SER A 74 -4.78 -12.07 20.90
C SER A 74 -3.76 -12.58 21.91
N CYS A 75 -2.65 -11.85 22.07
CA CYS A 75 -1.64 -12.18 23.08
C CYS A 75 -2.01 -11.46 24.39
N LEU A 76 -2.94 -12.04 25.16
CA LEU A 76 -3.52 -11.45 26.38
C LEU A 76 -2.48 -10.98 27.42
N GLY A 77 -1.25 -11.51 27.40
CA GLY A 77 -0.15 -11.08 28.28
C GLY A 77 0.84 -10.06 27.69
N LYS A 78 0.69 -9.65 26.42
CA LYS A 78 1.68 -8.80 25.71
C LYS A 78 1.10 -7.53 25.08
N SER A 79 -0.16 -7.17 25.37
CA SER A 79 -0.86 -6.03 24.74
C SER A 79 -0.63 -5.97 23.21
N LEU A 80 -0.65 -7.14 22.57
CA LEU A 80 -0.35 -7.33 21.16
C LEU A 80 -1.42 -8.22 20.56
N ASP A 81 -2.13 -7.71 19.56
CA ASP A 81 -2.99 -8.50 18.69
C ASP A 81 -2.26 -8.74 17.38
N LEU A 82 -2.21 -10.00 16.95
CA LEU A 82 -1.61 -10.42 15.69
C LEU A 82 -2.71 -10.91 14.76
N ARG A 83 -2.60 -10.56 13.47
CA ARG A 83 -3.47 -11.07 12.42
C ARG A 83 -2.62 -11.68 11.31
N LEU A 84 -2.79 -12.97 11.08
CA LEU A 84 -2.22 -13.67 9.93
C LEU A 84 -3.24 -13.68 8.81
N MET A 85 -2.84 -13.28 7.60
CA MET A 85 -3.71 -13.33 6.43
C MET A 85 -3.01 -13.99 5.24
N LEU A 86 -3.69 -14.94 4.61
CA LEU A 86 -3.31 -15.53 3.34
C LEU A 86 -4.22 -14.96 2.25
N HIS A 87 -3.60 -14.35 1.24
CA HIS A 87 -4.30 -13.70 0.14
C HIS A 87 -3.84 -14.26 -1.19
N THR A 88 -4.79 -14.44 -2.12
CA THR A 88 -4.49 -14.56 -3.54
C THR A 88 -4.68 -13.18 -4.17
N LYS A 89 -3.61 -12.68 -4.80
CA LYS A 89 -3.65 -11.42 -5.53
C LYS A 89 -3.85 -11.71 -7.01
N LYS A 90 -4.88 -11.12 -7.62
CA LYS A 90 -5.04 -11.12 -9.07
C LYS A 90 -4.42 -9.82 -9.61
N ILE A 91 -3.36 -9.96 -10.41
CA ILE A 91 -2.83 -8.83 -11.17
C ILE A 91 -3.88 -8.48 -12.23
N ILE A 92 -4.14 -7.19 -12.40
CA ILE A 92 -5.09 -6.74 -13.40
C ILE A 92 -4.47 -6.94 -14.78
N THR A 93 -4.82 -8.02 -15.46
CA THR A 93 -4.38 -8.31 -16.83
C THR A 93 -5.46 -8.01 -17.87
N ALA A 94 -6.59 -7.42 -17.47
CA ALA A 94 -7.79 -7.28 -18.30
C ALA A 94 -8.29 -5.82 -18.43
N LEU A 95 -7.48 -4.83 -18.05
CA LEU A 95 -7.80 -3.43 -18.37
C LEU A 95 -7.34 -3.12 -19.78
N SER A 96 -8.13 -2.32 -20.49
CA SER A 96 -7.74 -1.74 -21.78
C SER A 96 -6.60 -0.73 -21.61
N ASP A 97 -5.85 -0.47 -22.68
CA ASP A 97 -4.80 0.56 -22.67
C ASP A 97 -5.37 1.95 -22.34
N GLU A 98 -6.62 2.22 -22.73
CA GLU A 98 -7.32 3.46 -22.41
C GLU A 98 -7.57 3.60 -20.89
N GLU A 99 -8.02 2.54 -20.23
CA GLU A 99 -8.21 2.52 -18.78
C GLU A 99 -6.89 2.65 -18.03
N ILE A 100 -5.84 1.95 -18.48
CA ILE A 100 -4.50 2.07 -17.90
C ILE A 100 -4.00 3.50 -18.03
N ASN A 101 -4.16 4.12 -19.20
CA ASN A 101 -3.77 5.51 -19.42
C ASN A 101 -4.59 6.49 -18.56
N GLY A 102 -5.89 6.27 -18.44
CA GLY A 102 -6.77 7.06 -17.59
C GLY A 102 -6.38 6.98 -16.11
N ILE A 103 -6.09 5.78 -15.59
CA ILE A 103 -5.57 5.59 -14.23
C ILE A 103 -4.21 6.28 -14.07
N ASN A 104 -3.31 6.16 -15.05
CA ASN A 104 -2.01 6.85 -14.98
C ASN A 104 -2.16 8.37 -14.93
N ASN A 105 -3.09 8.94 -15.70
CA ASN A 105 -3.37 10.38 -15.69
C ASN A 105 -3.97 10.82 -14.36
N LEU A 106 -4.94 10.06 -13.83
CA LEU A 106 -5.54 10.30 -12.52
C LEU A 106 -4.48 10.25 -11.41
N ILE A 107 -3.59 9.25 -11.43
CA ILE A 107 -2.48 9.18 -10.47
C ILE A 107 -1.50 10.35 -10.67
N GLY A 108 -1.19 10.70 -11.92
CA GLY A 108 -0.26 11.78 -12.25
C GLY A 108 -0.76 13.20 -11.94
N SER A 109 -2.07 13.40 -11.77
CA SER A 109 -2.66 14.68 -11.33
C SER A 109 -2.64 14.88 -9.81
N ALA A 110 -2.33 13.82 -9.05
CA ALA A 110 -2.24 13.92 -7.60
C ALA A 110 -1.10 14.85 -7.16
N ILE A 111 -1.38 15.64 -6.12
CA ILE A 111 -0.43 16.56 -5.50
C ILE A 111 0.00 15.97 -4.17
N LEU A 112 1.31 15.92 -3.94
CA LEU A 112 1.88 15.59 -2.64
C LEU A 112 1.57 16.70 -1.64
N ASP A 113 0.93 16.32 -0.54
CA ASP A 113 0.49 17.24 0.49
C ASP A 113 0.56 16.57 1.87
N SER A 114 1.60 16.87 2.64
CA SER A 114 1.83 16.26 3.96
C SER A 114 0.79 16.65 5.01
N GLU A 115 -0.06 17.65 4.76
CA GLU A 115 -1.09 18.10 5.69
C GLU A 115 -2.37 17.26 5.62
N VAL A 116 -2.51 16.43 4.58
CA VAL A 116 -3.69 15.56 4.40
C VAL A 116 -3.37 14.09 4.68
N LYS A 117 -4.40 13.32 5.04
CA LYS A 117 -4.28 11.87 5.26
C LYS A 117 -3.75 11.18 3.99
N GLY A 118 -2.74 10.33 4.14
CA GLY A 118 -2.14 9.58 3.03
C GLY A 118 -1.29 10.45 2.09
N TRP A 119 -1.06 11.70 2.46
CA TRP A 119 -0.14 12.66 1.85
C TRP A 119 -0.42 12.97 0.38
N LEU A 120 -1.63 12.72 -0.09
CA LEU A 120 -2.07 12.99 -1.45
C LEU A 120 -3.41 13.68 -1.46
N ARG A 121 -3.52 14.69 -2.33
CA ARG A 121 -4.79 15.32 -2.69
C ARG A 121 -4.90 15.52 -4.19
N TRP A 122 -6.13 15.65 -4.66
CA TRP A 122 -6.43 16.04 -6.02
C TRP A 122 -6.94 17.48 -6.06
N PRO A 123 -6.71 18.22 -7.16
CA PRO A 123 -7.48 19.41 -7.44
C PRO A 123 -8.99 19.11 -7.44
N PHE A 124 -9.80 20.13 -7.17
CA PHE A 124 -11.25 19.97 -7.08
C PHE A 124 -11.83 19.39 -8.37
N GLY A 125 -12.48 18.22 -8.27
CA GLY A 125 -13.10 17.52 -9.40
C GLY A 125 -12.15 16.67 -10.24
N GLU A 126 -10.87 16.57 -9.86
CA GLU A 126 -9.87 15.74 -10.56
C GLU A 126 -9.62 14.39 -9.88
N ASP A 127 -10.35 14.06 -8.82
CA ASP A 127 -10.30 12.79 -8.09
C ASP A 127 -11.11 11.65 -8.76
N SER A 128 -11.51 11.86 -10.01
CA SER A 128 -12.26 10.89 -10.80
C SER A 128 -11.80 10.84 -12.25
N LEU A 129 -11.92 9.65 -12.86
CA LEU A 129 -11.75 9.44 -14.29
C LEU A 129 -13.13 9.34 -14.93
N GLY A 130 -13.64 10.48 -15.41
CA GLY A 130 -14.99 10.58 -15.95
C GLY A 130 -16.03 10.09 -14.93
N SER A 131 -17.02 9.31 -15.40
CA SER A 131 -17.93 8.65 -14.47
C SER A 131 -17.42 7.30 -13.98
N GLN A 132 -16.31 6.74 -14.51
CA GLN A 132 -16.03 5.31 -14.39
C GLN A 132 -15.25 4.91 -13.15
N TYR A 133 -14.30 5.74 -12.71
CA TYR A 133 -13.46 5.46 -11.55
C TYR A 133 -13.37 6.69 -10.65
N ALA A 134 -13.49 6.49 -9.33
CA ALA A 134 -13.31 7.54 -8.33
C ALA A 134 -12.31 7.10 -7.27
N VAL A 135 -11.50 8.05 -6.77
CA VAL A 135 -10.63 7.84 -5.61
C VAL A 135 -11.49 7.77 -4.35
N ILE A 136 -11.40 6.65 -3.62
CA ILE A 136 -12.20 6.43 -2.40
C ILE A 136 -11.39 6.32 -1.12
N ASP A 137 -10.09 6.04 -1.22
CA ASP A 137 -9.20 6.01 -0.06
C ASP A 137 -7.75 6.19 -0.50
N VAL A 138 -6.95 6.80 0.37
CA VAL A 138 -5.53 7.04 0.14
C VAL A 138 -4.78 6.76 1.43
N TRP A 139 -3.68 6.03 1.32
CA TRP A 139 -2.75 5.86 2.42
C TRP A 139 -1.30 5.86 1.94
N HIS A 140 -0.44 6.38 2.78
CA HIS A 140 1.00 6.40 2.59
C HIS A 140 1.65 5.44 3.61
N THR A 141 2.71 4.77 3.16
CA THR A 141 3.51 3.89 4.02
C THR A 141 4.98 3.99 3.67
N THR A 142 5.84 4.01 4.69
CA THR A 142 7.25 3.72 4.52
C THR A 142 7.50 2.23 4.72
N ALA A 143 8.17 1.58 3.76
CA ALA A 143 8.39 0.14 3.75
C ALA A 143 9.88 -0.23 3.66
N LYS A 144 10.42 -0.83 4.72
CA LYS A 144 11.75 -1.46 4.72
C LYS A 144 11.62 -2.91 4.26
N SER A 145 12.41 -3.31 3.28
CA SER A 145 12.42 -4.66 2.71
C SER A 145 13.71 -5.36 3.07
N TYR A 146 13.58 -6.61 3.50
CA TYR A 146 14.67 -7.52 3.81
C TYR A 146 14.43 -8.83 3.06
N GLY A 147 15.48 -9.56 2.73
CA GLY A 147 15.30 -10.82 2.02
C GLY A 147 16.52 -11.71 1.98
N ASN A 148 16.26 -12.93 1.52
CA ASN A 148 17.26 -13.90 1.10
C ASN A 148 16.72 -14.63 -0.15
N SER A 149 17.32 -15.76 -0.52
CA SER A 149 16.91 -16.53 -1.70
C SER A 149 15.48 -17.08 -1.64
N SER A 150 14.89 -17.22 -0.46
CA SER A 150 13.62 -17.94 -0.25
C SER A 150 12.50 -17.04 0.23
N ILE A 151 12.81 -16.02 1.04
CA ILE A 151 11.81 -15.21 1.75
C ILE A 151 12.13 -13.73 1.55
N ARG A 152 11.06 -12.95 1.39
CA ARG A 152 11.12 -11.49 1.43
C ARG A 152 10.22 -10.98 2.56
N PHE A 153 10.84 -10.34 3.54
CA PHE A 153 10.17 -9.69 4.66
C PHE A 153 10.02 -8.20 4.37
N LYS A 154 8.87 -7.62 4.73
CA LYS A 154 8.61 -6.18 4.57
C LYS A 154 8.01 -5.62 5.85
N LEU A 155 8.74 -4.73 6.50
CA LEU A 155 8.24 -3.95 7.62
C LEU A 155 7.62 -2.67 7.06
N ARG A 156 6.33 -2.43 7.31
CA ARG A 156 5.61 -1.24 6.82
C ARG A 156 5.11 -0.42 7.98
N HIS A 157 5.33 0.88 7.89
CA HIS A 157 4.80 1.88 8.81
C HIS A 157 3.79 2.73 8.04
N PRO A 158 2.48 2.52 8.27
CA PRO A 158 1.46 3.43 7.77
C PRO A 158 1.46 4.73 8.57
N ASP A 159 1.05 5.82 7.92
CA ASP A 159 0.75 7.10 8.57
C ASP A 159 -0.51 7.07 9.44
#